data_AF-A0A2V3IVW8-F1
#
_entry.id   AF-A0A2V3IVW8-F1
#
_cell.length_a   1.000
_cell.length_b   1.000
_cell.length_c   1.000
_cell.angle_alpha   90.00
_cell.angle_beta   90.00
_cell.angle_gamma   90.00
#
_symmetry.space_group_name_H-M   'P 1'
#
loop_
_entity.id
_entity.type
_entity.pdbx_description
1 polymer ?
#
loop_
_entity_poly.entity_id
_entity_poly.type
_entity_poly.pdbx_seq_one_letter_code
_entity_poly.pdbx_strand_id
1 'polypeptide(L)'
;MPFASKKNLVKRLAHFAAQLFRKRFQRLGNLYPKGFCDDARTSMGKSLCHRPRRDFTIDRMVSIHFFLADHIAQDVPRGPFNSSKEWLSASLLFHQNDCERILSTSDDEEDLEDAERTARIIRKLSSHMLSVIPPTAQGSPETTALLHDDLSLQNILVDKDGNLTAVVDWECVSALPLWRVCQFPHMLEGKERKEIPEKENYAREENGSYDQLFWDRLMEFEQTVLRGVFLDEMQNIELYWVEMFWNVSSQRKTDFELAVQLCSDEFSIKVLEEWLDELPKLGETRLRNRLV
;
A
#
# COMPACT_ATOMS: atom_id res chain seq x y z
N MET A 1 -8.86 -25.20 3.37
CA MET A 1 -9.54 -24.97 2.07
C MET A 1 -8.79 -25.70 0.95
N PRO A 2 -9.46 -26.49 0.09
CA PRO A 2 -8.82 -27.14 -1.06
C PRO A 2 -8.20 -26.12 -2.03
N PHE A 3 -7.11 -26.50 -2.72
CA PHE A 3 -6.41 -25.59 -3.64
C PHE A 3 -7.29 -25.11 -4.80
N ALA A 4 -8.21 -25.95 -5.30
CA ALA A 4 -9.19 -25.55 -6.32
C ALA A 4 -10.10 -24.40 -5.84
N SER A 5 -10.55 -24.44 -4.58
CA SER A 5 -11.33 -23.36 -3.98
C SER A 5 -10.50 -22.09 -3.84
N LYS A 6 -9.21 -22.19 -3.48
CA LYS A 6 -8.29 -21.03 -3.44
C LYS A 6 -8.16 -20.35 -4.81
N LYS A 7 -8.04 -21.13 -5.90
CA LYS A 7 -8.04 -20.57 -7.27
C LYS A 7 -9.32 -19.81 -7.59
N ASN A 8 -10.48 -20.38 -7.25
CA ASN A 8 -11.77 -19.73 -7.47
C ASN A 8 -11.92 -18.44 -6.65
N LEU A 9 -11.45 -18.45 -5.39
CA LEU A 9 -11.41 -17.27 -4.54
C LEU A 9 -10.56 -16.16 -5.18
N VAL A 10 -9.35 -16.49 -5.64
CA VAL A 10 -8.45 -15.52 -6.28
C VAL A 10 -9.05 -14.92 -7.56
N LYS A 11 -9.75 -15.72 -8.37
CA LYS A 11 -10.50 -15.18 -9.52
C LYS A 11 -11.58 -14.19 -9.08
N ARG A 12 -12.35 -14.50 -8.03
CA ARG A 12 -13.35 -13.56 -7.50
C ARG A 12 -12.70 -12.27 -7.00
N LEU A 13 -11.53 -12.36 -6.37
CA LEU A 13 -10.77 -11.18 -5.94
C LEU A 13 -10.26 -10.35 -7.12
N ALA A 14 -9.87 -10.97 -8.24
CA ALA A 14 -9.55 -10.26 -9.47
C ALA A 14 -10.76 -9.46 -9.99
N HIS A 15 -11.95 -10.09 -10.05
CA HIS A 15 -13.19 -9.40 -10.42
C HIS A 15 -13.53 -8.25 -9.47
N PHE A 16 -13.30 -8.43 -8.17
CA PHE A 16 -13.51 -7.39 -7.17
C PHE A 16 -12.53 -6.22 -7.36
N ALA A 17 -11.23 -6.49 -7.54
CA ALA A 17 -10.22 -5.48 -7.82
C ALA A 17 -10.53 -4.71 -9.11
N ALA A 18 -10.95 -5.41 -10.18
CA ALA A 18 -11.37 -4.78 -11.43
C ALA A 18 -12.61 -3.89 -11.25
N GLN A 19 -13.57 -4.29 -10.43
CA GLN A 19 -14.74 -3.45 -10.10
C GLN A 19 -14.33 -2.14 -9.43
N LEU A 20 -13.43 -2.19 -8.44
CA LEU A 20 -12.91 -0.99 -7.78
C LEU A 20 -12.10 -0.13 -8.75
N PHE A 21 -11.23 -0.74 -9.55
CA PHE A 21 -10.41 -0.06 -10.53
C PHE A 21 -11.24 0.71 -11.56
N ARG A 22 -12.35 0.14 -12.05
CA ARG A 22 -13.24 0.81 -13.00
C ARG A 22 -13.96 2.04 -12.42
N LYS A 23 -14.06 2.14 -11.09
CA LYS A 23 -14.58 3.34 -10.43
C LYS A 23 -13.47 4.38 -10.32
N ARG A 24 -13.45 5.29 -11.29
CA ARG A 24 -12.47 6.37 -11.36
C ARG A 24 -12.91 7.58 -10.58
N PHE A 25 -11.95 8.19 -9.92
CA PHE A 25 -12.06 9.47 -9.24
C PHE A 25 -10.97 10.42 -9.74
N GLN A 26 -11.07 11.65 -9.29
CA GLN A 26 -10.04 12.66 -9.45
C GLN A 26 -9.55 13.02 -8.06
N ARG A 27 -8.23 13.22 -7.90
CA ARG A 27 -7.56 13.49 -6.62
C ARG A 27 -7.44 12.25 -5.73
N LEU A 28 -6.51 12.32 -4.78
CA LEU A 28 -6.21 11.27 -3.80
C LEU A 28 -6.83 11.63 -2.44
N GLY A 29 -7.39 10.64 -1.76
CA GLY A 29 -8.00 10.79 -0.45
C GLY A 29 -9.22 9.87 -0.26
N ASN A 30 -10.00 10.07 0.80
CA ASN A 30 -11.12 9.18 1.12
C ASN A 30 -12.44 9.70 0.59
N LEU A 31 -13.44 8.81 0.52
CA LEU A 31 -14.80 9.15 0.13
C LEU A 31 -15.57 9.76 1.30
N TYR A 32 -16.14 10.94 1.08
CA TYR A 32 -17.03 11.61 2.01
C TYR A 32 -18.39 11.83 1.36
N PRO A 33 -19.50 11.81 2.12
CA PRO A 33 -20.78 12.30 1.63
C PRO A 33 -20.61 13.74 1.15
N LYS A 34 -21.10 14.06 -0.06
CA LYS A 34 -21.01 15.41 -0.61
C LYS A 34 -21.60 16.41 0.39
N GLY A 35 -20.90 17.50 0.70
CA GLY A 35 -21.29 18.53 1.67
C GLY A 35 -20.97 18.22 3.14
N PHE A 36 -20.32 17.10 3.44
CA PHE A 36 -19.84 16.79 4.80
C PHE A 36 -18.83 17.83 5.32
N CYS A 37 -17.94 18.31 4.45
CA CYS A 37 -16.85 19.23 4.83
C CYS A 37 -17.29 20.68 5.06
N ASP A 38 -18.38 21.12 4.42
CA ASP A 38 -18.96 22.45 4.65
C ASP A 38 -19.61 22.52 6.04
N ASP A 39 -20.29 21.46 6.45
CA ASP A 39 -20.98 21.34 7.74
C ASP A 39 -19.99 21.07 8.91
N ALA A 40 -18.92 20.31 8.68
CA ALA A 40 -17.92 20.00 9.72
C ALA A 40 -17.09 21.21 10.16
N ARG A 41 -16.86 22.20 9.28
CA ARG A 41 -16.20 23.47 9.64
C ARG A 41 -17.11 24.41 10.44
N THR A 42 -18.43 24.22 10.37
CA THR A 42 -19.43 25.09 11.02
C THR A 42 -20.14 24.44 12.20
N SER A 43 -20.00 23.12 12.41
CA SER A 43 -20.68 22.42 13.49
C SER A 43 -19.87 21.25 14.04
N MET A 44 -19.13 21.51 15.13
CA MET A 44 -18.78 20.46 16.08
C MET A 44 -20.08 19.83 16.60
N GLY A 45 -20.32 18.57 16.27
CA GLY A 45 -21.18 17.71 17.09
C GLY A 45 -22.65 17.56 16.71
N LYS A 46 -23.05 17.63 15.43
CA LYS A 46 -24.34 17.06 15.01
C LYS A 46 -24.15 15.77 14.22
N SER A 47 -24.56 14.67 14.86
CA SER A 47 -24.63 13.34 14.29
C SER A 47 -25.35 13.38 12.93
N LEU A 48 -24.60 13.13 11.86
CA LEU A 48 -25.10 13.00 10.49
C LEU A 48 -25.65 11.58 10.26
N CYS A 49 -26.46 11.08 11.19
CA CYS A 49 -27.37 9.98 10.88
C CYS A 49 -28.67 10.62 10.37
N HIS A 50 -29.18 10.19 9.21
CA HIS A 50 -30.52 10.49 8.63
C HIS A 50 -30.58 11.21 7.28
N ARG A 51 -29.70 10.87 6.32
CA ARG A 51 -30.12 10.74 4.91
C ARG A 51 -29.03 10.04 4.09
N PRO A 52 -29.35 9.04 3.26
CA PRO A 52 -28.42 8.54 2.27
C PRO A 52 -28.23 9.64 1.21
N ARG A 53 -27.22 10.50 1.36
CA ARG A 53 -26.73 11.30 0.23
C ARG A 53 -26.14 10.29 -0.76
N ARG A 54 -26.71 10.22 -1.95
CA ARG A 54 -26.28 9.29 -3.02
C ARG A 54 -25.01 9.76 -3.74
N ASP A 55 -24.49 10.93 -3.38
CA ASP A 55 -23.33 11.56 -3.99
C ASP A 55 -22.17 11.60 -2.99
N PHE A 56 -21.00 11.16 -3.44
CA PHE A 56 -19.75 11.19 -2.68
C PHE A 56 -18.71 12.11 -3.35
N THR A 57 -17.79 12.65 -2.56
CA THR A 57 -16.64 13.46 -3.02
C THR A 57 -15.35 12.95 -2.39
N ILE A 58 -14.23 13.07 -3.12
CA ILE A 58 -12.90 12.83 -2.56
C ILE A 58 -12.50 14.04 -1.71
N ASP A 59 -12.13 13.80 -0.46
CA ASP A 59 -11.63 14.81 0.47
C ASP A 59 -10.43 14.28 1.26
N ARG A 60 -10.13 14.84 2.43
CA ARG A 60 -8.96 14.53 3.25
C ARG A 60 -8.71 13.03 3.36
N MET A 61 -7.47 12.65 3.10
CA MET A 61 -6.97 11.32 3.33
C MET A 61 -6.96 10.99 4.82
N VAL A 62 -7.50 9.83 5.14
CA VAL A 62 -7.49 9.16 6.43
C VAL A 62 -6.76 7.85 6.18
N SER A 63 -5.52 7.80 6.64
CA SER A 63 -4.64 6.64 6.58
C SER A 63 -3.94 6.55 7.93
N ILE A 64 -3.63 5.34 8.39
CA ILE A 64 -2.98 5.12 9.69
C ILE A 64 -1.71 5.96 9.84
N HIS A 65 -0.92 6.07 8.77
CA HIS A 65 0.29 6.89 8.73
C HIS A 65 0.02 8.38 9.05
N PHE A 66 -1.20 8.88 8.81
CA PHE A 66 -1.53 10.29 9.05
C PHE A 66 -1.99 10.56 10.48
N PHE A 67 -2.46 9.56 11.23
CA PHE A 67 -3.07 9.79 12.55
C PHE A 67 -2.50 8.94 13.68
N LEU A 68 -1.60 7.99 13.39
CA LEU A 68 -0.94 7.21 14.42
C LEU A 68 0.00 8.10 15.25
N ALA A 69 0.08 7.83 16.55
CA ALA A 69 0.88 8.60 17.50
C ALA A 69 0.54 10.10 17.50
N ASP A 70 1.55 10.97 17.43
CA ASP A 70 1.40 12.42 17.42
C ASP A 70 1.13 13.00 16.03
N HIS A 71 1.16 12.18 14.96
CA HIS A 71 0.89 12.65 13.59
C HIS A 71 -0.51 13.26 13.48
N ILE A 72 -1.49 12.84 14.28
CA ILE A 72 -2.83 13.44 14.30
C ILE A 72 -2.81 14.93 14.70
N ALA A 73 -1.85 15.35 15.52
CA ALA A 73 -1.72 16.71 16.04
C ALA A 73 -0.84 17.60 15.15
N GLN A 74 -0.06 17.02 14.24
CA GLN A 74 0.81 17.79 13.34
C GLN A 74 0.02 18.54 12.26
N ASP A 75 0.46 19.76 11.95
CA ASP A 75 -0.08 20.61 10.89
C ASP A 75 0.54 20.26 9.53
N VAL A 76 0.13 19.10 9.01
CA VAL A 76 0.55 18.57 7.70
C VAL A 76 -0.66 18.53 6.76
N PRO A 77 -0.50 18.88 5.47
CA PRO A 77 -1.59 18.77 4.50
C PRO A 77 -2.14 17.35 4.42
N ARG A 78 -3.47 17.19 4.58
CA ARG A 78 -4.13 15.88 4.56
C ARG A 78 -4.90 15.62 3.27
N GLY A 79 -4.66 16.40 2.22
CA GLY A 79 -5.42 16.35 0.98
C GLY A 79 -6.81 17.01 1.08
N PRO A 80 -7.71 16.76 0.12
CA PRO A 80 -7.51 15.87 -1.03
C PRO A 80 -6.36 16.33 -1.93
N PHE A 81 -5.45 15.43 -2.29
CA PHE A 81 -4.24 15.76 -3.04
C PHE A 81 -4.51 15.70 -4.54
N ASN A 82 -4.01 16.65 -5.32
CA ASN A 82 -4.18 16.65 -6.76
C ASN A 82 -3.19 15.71 -7.47
N SER A 83 -2.11 15.30 -6.81
CA SER A 83 -1.10 14.44 -7.42
C SER A 83 -0.39 13.57 -6.40
N SER A 84 0.21 12.48 -6.90
CA SER A 84 1.15 11.62 -6.17
C SER A 84 2.27 12.42 -5.50
N LYS A 85 2.76 13.49 -6.14
CA LYS A 85 3.80 14.34 -5.57
C LYS A 85 3.32 15.03 -4.29
N GLU A 86 2.14 15.65 -4.33
CA GLU A 86 1.57 16.33 -3.15
C GLU A 86 1.35 15.35 -2.00
N TRP A 87 0.84 14.15 -2.31
CA TRP A 87 0.63 13.10 -1.32
C TRP A 87 1.94 12.63 -0.68
N LEU A 88 2.93 12.23 -1.48
CA LEU A 88 4.20 11.73 -0.97
C LEU A 88 5.02 12.82 -0.25
N SER A 89 4.93 14.07 -0.70
CA SER A 89 5.51 15.21 0.01
C SER A 89 4.86 15.44 1.38
N ALA A 90 3.54 15.27 1.51
CA ALA A 90 2.87 15.33 2.81
C ALA A 90 3.31 14.18 3.73
N SER A 91 3.46 12.96 3.20
CA SER A 91 3.97 11.82 3.98
C SER A 91 5.40 12.06 4.49
N LEU A 92 6.30 12.56 3.63
CA LEU A 92 7.67 12.91 4.03
C LEU A 92 7.72 14.03 5.08
N LEU A 93 6.74 14.95 5.07
CA LEU A 93 6.70 16.07 6.01
C LEU A 93 6.43 15.60 7.45
N PHE A 94 5.64 14.54 7.65
CA PHE A 94 5.48 13.93 8.98
C PHE A 94 6.84 13.49 9.54
N HIS A 95 7.56 12.65 8.78
CA HIS A 95 8.87 12.17 9.21
C HIS A 95 9.90 13.29 9.38
N GLN A 96 9.82 14.36 8.56
CA GLN A 96 10.67 15.52 8.72
C GLN A 96 10.41 16.25 10.04
N ASN A 97 9.14 16.48 10.39
CA ASN A 97 8.75 17.10 11.66
C ASN A 97 9.22 16.25 12.84
N ASP A 98 9.11 14.92 12.75
CA ASP A 98 9.58 14.01 13.81
C ASP A 98 11.09 14.14 14.01
N CYS A 99 11.87 14.14 12.92
CA CYS A 99 13.31 14.35 12.98
C CYS A 99 13.65 15.70 13.61
N GLU A 100 13.01 16.79 13.18
CA GLU A 100 13.25 18.14 13.71
C GLU A 100 12.90 18.23 15.20
N ARG A 101 11.83 17.57 15.63
CA ARG A 101 11.46 17.48 17.04
C ARG A 101 12.51 16.71 17.84
N ILE A 102 12.92 15.52 17.38
CA ILE A 102 13.92 14.70 18.08
C ILE A 102 15.24 15.46 18.20
N LEU A 103 15.75 16.01 17.10
CA LEU A 103 17.00 16.76 17.06
C LEU A 103 17.01 18.03 17.94
N SER A 104 15.85 18.56 18.29
CA SER A 104 15.75 19.76 19.14
C SER A 104 15.38 19.46 20.60
N THR A 105 14.90 18.25 20.91
CA THR A 105 14.34 17.93 22.23
C THR A 105 14.94 16.71 22.91
N SER A 106 15.54 15.78 22.17
CA SER A 106 16.18 14.59 22.76
C SER A 106 17.61 14.88 23.21
N ASP A 107 18.00 14.30 24.33
CA ASP A 107 19.37 14.24 24.85
C ASP A 107 20.00 12.85 24.67
N ASP A 108 19.26 11.89 24.11
CA ASP A 108 19.72 10.55 23.81
C ASP A 108 20.54 10.54 22.50
N GLU A 109 21.78 10.05 22.56
CA GLU A 109 22.69 10.05 21.41
C GLU A 109 22.22 9.13 20.26
N GLU A 110 21.53 8.02 20.58
CA GLU A 110 21.01 7.06 19.60
C GLU A 110 19.82 7.67 18.84
N ASP A 111 18.87 8.26 19.56
CA ASP A 111 17.75 9.01 18.99
C ASP A 111 18.22 10.11 18.02
N LEU A 112 19.27 10.85 18.41
CA LEU A 112 19.84 11.93 17.60
C LEU A 112 20.49 11.37 16.33
N GLU A 113 21.28 10.30 16.43
CA GLU A 113 21.91 9.66 15.26
C GLU A 113 20.87 9.13 14.27
N ASP A 114 19.82 8.49 14.76
CA ASP A 114 18.73 7.95 13.94
C ASP A 114 17.93 9.05 13.26
N ALA A 115 17.57 10.11 13.99
CA ALA A 115 16.88 11.27 13.41
C ALA A 115 17.74 11.96 12.32
N GLU A 116 19.05 12.09 12.53
CA GLU A 116 19.95 12.62 11.50
C GLU A 116 20.00 11.71 10.26
N ARG A 117 20.00 10.39 10.46
CA ARG A 117 20.01 9.40 9.38
C ARG A 117 18.73 9.42 8.57
N THR A 118 17.57 9.40 9.23
CA THR A 118 16.27 9.55 8.57
C THR A 118 16.18 10.89 7.83
N ALA A 119 16.65 11.99 8.42
CA ALA A 119 16.70 13.29 7.75
C ALA A 119 17.58 13.29 6.47
N ARG A 120 18.67 12.51 6.44
CA ARG A 120 19.48 12.30 5.22
C ARG A 120 18.68 11.54 4.15
N ILE A 121 17.94 10.50 4.53
CA ILE A 121 17.11 9.71 3.62
C ILE A 121 15.98 10.56 3.05
N ILE A 122 15.26 11.33 3.88
CA ILE A 122 14.19 12.25 3.44
C ILE A 122 14.72 13.24 2.40
N ARG A 123 15.93 13.79 2.61
CA ARG A 123 16.57 14.69 1.64
C ARG A 123 16.86 14.00 0.30
N LYS A 124 17.34 12.76 0.32
CA LYS A 124 17.55 11.96 -0.90
C LYS A 124 16.24 11.64 -1.61
N LEU A 125 15.21 11.22 -0.89
CA LEU A 125 13.87 10.98 -1.46
C LEU A 125 13.32 12.26 -2.10
N SER A 126 13.40 13.38 -1.40
CA SER A 126 12.94 14.68 -1.89
C SER A 126 13.67 15.12 -3.16
N SER A 127 14.97 14.87 -3.28
CA SER A 127 15.74 15.21 -4.49
C SER A 127 15.38 14.33 -5.69
N HIS A 128 14.94 13.10 -5.46
CA HIS A 128 14.49 12.18 -6.51
C HIS A 128 13.00 12.31 -6.87
N MET A 129 12.19 12.99 -6.05
CA MET A 129 10.74 13.12 -6.18
C MET A 129 10.30 13.45 -7.62
N LEU A 130 10.85 14.51 -8.22
CA LEU A 130 10.43 14.95 -9.57
C LEU A 130 10.86 13.99 -10.69
N SER A 131 11.95 13.25 -10.49
CA SER A 131 12.44 12.28 -11.46
C SER A 131 11.61 10.99 -11.49
N VAL A 132 11.07 10.58 -10.34
CA VAL A 132 10.26 9.37 -10.20
C VAL A 132 8.76 9.66 -10.36
N ILE A 133 8.32 10.80 -9.83
CA ILE A 133 6.94 11.27 -9.82
C ILE A 133 6.86 12.55 -10.65
N PRO A 134 6.85 12.43 -11.99
CA PRO A 134 6.73 13.60 -12.86
C PRO A 134 5.37 14.28 -12.65
N PRO A 135 5.28 15.62 -12.83
CA PRO A 135 4.02 16.35 -12.71
C PRO A 135 2.94 15.82 -13.65
N THR A 136 1.67 15.95 -13.24
CA THR A 136 0.54 15.66 -14.12
C THR A 136 0.47 16.64 -15.28
N ALA A 137 -0.10 16.19 -16.40
CA ALA A 137 -0.28 17.04 -17.57
C ALA A 137 -1.21 18.23 -17.24
N GLN A 138 -0.75 19.44 -17.58
CA GLN A 138 -1.57 20.67 -17.61
C GLN A 138 -2.26 21.03 -16.27
N GLY A 139 -1.69 20.62 -15.13
CA GLY A 139 -2.24 20.92 -13.81
C GLY A 139 -3.58 20.24 -13.52
N SER A 140 -3.98 19.26 -14.33
CA SER A 140 -5.17 18.47 -14.07
C SER A 140 -4.94 17.53 -12.86
N PRO A 141 -5.98 17.30 -12.03
CA PRO A 141 -5.90 16.30 -10.98
C PRO A 141 -5.55 14.92 -11.52
N GLU A 142 -4.79 14.16 -10.76
CA GLU A 142 -4.45 12.78 -11.09
C GLU A 142 -5.72 11.90 -11.01
N THR A 143 -5.86 11.00 -11.98
CA THR A 143 -6.93 10.00 -11.98
C THR A 143 -6.61 8.90 -10.98
N THR A 144 -7.58 8.59 -10.14
CA THR A 144 -7.44 7.64 -9.02
C THR A 144 -8.52 6.56 -9.05
N ALA A 145 -8.33 5.50 -8.29
CA ALA A 145 -9.34 4.47 -8.02
C ALA A 145 -9.22 4.00 -6.56
N LEU A 146 -10.28 3.39 -6.02
CA LEU A 146 -10.23 2.87 -4.65
C LEU A 146 -9.28 1.68 -4.57
N LEU A 147 -8.45 1.67 -3.54
CA LEU A 147 -7.65 0.53 -3.13
C LEU A 147 -8.05 0.14 -1.71
N HIS A 148 -8.45 -1.12 -1.54
CA HIS A 148 -8.47 -1.74 -0.22
C HIS A 148 -7.04 -2.15 0.11
N ASP A 149 -6.39 -1.39 0.97
CA ASP A 149 -4.96 -1.48 1.28
C ASP A 149 -4.62 -2.70 2.15
N ASP A 150 -5.57 -3.22 2.94
CA ASP A 150 -5.40 -4.47 3.69
C ASP A 150 -6.34 -5.62 3.23
N LEU A 151 -6.14 -6.11 2.00
CA LEU A 151 -6.78 -7.36 1.53
C LEU A 151 -6.02 -8.60 2.00
N SER A 152 -5.78 -8.70 3.31
CA SER A 152 -5.22 -9.89 3.96
C SER A 152 -6.25 -11.00 4.12
N LEU A 153 -5.79 -12.19 4.52
CA LEU A 153 -6.67 -13.32 4.83
C LEU A 153 -7.63 -13.04 6.00
N GLN A 154 -7.35 -12.05 6.84
CA GLN A 154 -8.19 -11.68 8.00
C GLN A 154 -9.42 -10.87 7.57
N ASN A 155 -9.30 -10.12 6.47
CA ASN A 155 -10.34 -9.23 5.96
C ASN A 155 -11.21 -9.85 4.85
N ILE A 156 -11.00 -11.14 4.55
CA ILE A 156 -11.70 -11.88 3.51
C ILE A 156 -12.56 -12.98 4.15
N LEU A 157 -13.88 -12.82 4.06
CA LEU A 157 -14.82 -13.81 4.56
C LEU A 157 -15.22 -14.78 3.45
N VAL A 158 -15.24 -16.06 3.80
CA VAL A 158 -15.62 -17.16 2.89
C VAL A 158 -16.66 -18.07 3.54
N ASP A 159 -17.51 -18.68 2.72
CA ASP A 159 -18.41 -19.73 3.17
C ASP A 159 -17.66 -21.07 3.38
N LYS A 160 -18.40 -22.10 3.83
CA LYS A 160 -17.87 -23.46 4.05
C LYS A 160 -17.26 -24.11 2.79
N ASP A 161 -17.65 -23.64 1.61
CA ASP A 161 -17.21 -24.17 0.31
C ASP A 161 -16.00 -23.36 -0.24
N GLY A 162 -15.63 -22.27 0.46
CA GLY A 162 -14.53 -21.39 0.13
C GLY A 162 -14.89 -20.26 -0.84
N ASN A 163 -16.18 -19.98 -1.04
CA ASN A 163 -16.62 -18.85 -1.86
C ASN A 163 -16.53 -17.54 -1.08
N LEU A 164 -16.04 -16.48 -1.73
CA LEU A 164 -16.06 -15.12 -1.18
C LEU A 164 -17.49 -14.69 -0.84
N THR A 165 -17.72 -14.31 0.42
CA THR A 165 -19.01 -13.82 0.91
C THR A 165 -18.98 -12.32 1.23
N ALA A 166 -17.89 -11.84 1.82
CA ALA A 166 -17.71 -10.43 2.13
C ALA A 166 -16.23 -10.05 2.22
N VAL A 167 -15.96 -8.78 1.99
CA VAL A 167 -14.70 -8.11 2.33
C VAL A 167 -15.05 -7.11 3.44
N VAL A 168 -14.31 -7.15 4.53
CA VAL A 168 -14.50 -6.28 5.70
C VAL A 168 -13.34 -5.30 5.82
N ASP A 169 -13.37 -4.43 6.83
CA ASP A 169 -12.28 -3.50 7.13
C ASP A 169 -12.06 -2.39 6.09
N TRP A 170 -13.17 -1.77 5.68
CA TRP A 170 -13.18 -0.66 4.72
C TRP A 170 -12.84 0.70 5.32
N GLU A 171 -12.43 0.74 6.59
CA GLU A 171 -11.94 1.98 7.20
C GLU A 171 -10.65 2.43 6.51
N CYS A 172 -10.42 3.74 6.48
CA CYS A 172 -9.23 4.34 5.84
C CYS A 172 -9.04 4.07 4.32
N VAL A 173 -9.94 3.33 3.65
CA VAL A 173 -9.87 3.07 2.21
C VAL A 173 -9.87 4.37 1.41
N SER A 174 -8.81 4.54 0.62
CA SER A 174 -8.51 5.77 -0.12
C SER A 174 -8.59 5.54 -1.63
N ALA A 175 -9.00 6.58 -2.35
CA ALA A 175 -8.74 6.69 -3.78
C ALA A 175 -7.26 7.05 -3.98
N LEU A 176 -6.53 6.19 -4.68
CA LEU A 176 -5.09 6.31 -4.89
C LEU A 176 -4.75 6.30 -6.40
N PRO A 177 -3.55 6.74 -6.79
CA PRO A 177 -3.11 6.75 -8.18
C PRO A 177 -3.16 5.36 -8.81
N LEU A 178 -3.43 5.30 -10.12
CA LEU A 178 -3.61 4.01 -10.80
C LEU A 178 -2.40 3.08 -10.67
N TRP A 179 -1.19 3.64 -10.69
CA TRP A 179 0.05 2.86 -10.50
C TRP A 179 0.13 2.20 -9.11
N ARG A 180 -0.53 2.78 -8.09
CA ARG A 180 -0.57 2.25 -6.73
C ARG A 180 -1.71 1.24 -6.51
N VAL A 181 -2.82 1.42 -7.21
CA VAL A 181 -3.99 0.51 -7.18
C VAL A 181 -3.69 -0.79 -7.94
N CYS A 182 -2.83 -0.73 -8.96
CA CYS A 182 -2.40 -1.88 -9.75
C CYS A 182 -1.31 -2.71 -9.05
N GLN A 183 -1.66 -3.34 -7.93
CA GLN A 183 -0.78 -4.22 -7.14
C GLN A 183 -1.51 -5.53 -6.77
N PHE A 184 -0.76 -6.55 -6.39
CA PHE A 184 -1.38 -7.76 -5.86
C PHE A 184 -2.15 -7.45 -4.55
N PRO A 185 -3.31 -8.10 -4.31
CA PRO A 185 -3.91 -8.12 -2.98
C PRO A 185 -2.91 -8.65 -1.95
N HIS A 186 -2.94 -8.14 -0.71
CA HIS A 186 -1.96 -8.47 0.33
C HIS A 186 -1.83 -9.99 0.57
N MET A 187 -2.92 -10.75 0.53
CA MET A 187 -2.87 -12.21 0.66
C MET A 187 -2.04 -12.95 -0.42
N LEU A 188 -1.74 -12.29 -1.54
CA LEU A 188 -0.90 -12.81 -2.62
C LEU A 188 0.53 -12.24 -2.58
N GLU A 189 0.85 -11.31 -1.68
CA GLU A 189 2.19 -10.81 -1.48
C GLU A 189 3.07 -11.86 -0.76
N GLY A 190 4.39 -11.75 -0.93
CA GLY A 190 5.37 -12.66 -0.31
C GLY A 190 6.42 -13.17 -1.28
N LYS A 191 7.33 -14.01 -0.78
CA LYS A 191 8.44 -14.56 -1.55
C LYS A 191 7.96 -15.42 -2.72
N GLU A 192 8.68 -15.38 -3.85
CA GLU A 192 8.43 -16.29 -4.96
C GLU A 192 9.06 -17.65 -4.69
N ARG A 193 8.29 -18.72 -4.90
CA ARG A 193 8.75 -20.10 -4.82
C ARG A 193 8.13 -20.91 -5.95
N LYS A 194 8.98 -21.36 -6.87
CA LYS A 194 8.57 -22.13 -8.07
C LYS A 194 8.42 -23.62 -7.82
N GLU A 195 9.11 -24.13 -6.80
CA GLU A 195 9.17 -25.56 -6.48
C GLU A 195 8.30 -25.88 -5.28
N ILE A 196 7.51 -26.96 -5.39
CA ILE A 196 6.71 -27.45 -4.27
C ILE A 196 7.65 -27.99 -3.18
N PRO A 197 7.47 -27.61 -1.90
CA PRO A 197 8.27 -28.20 -0.84
C PRO A 197 7.92 -29.68 -0.69
N GLU A 198 8.94 -30.53 -0.76
CA GLU A 198 8.81 -31.97 -0.53
C GLU A 198 8.87 -32.24 0.97
N LYS A 199 7.88 -32.99 1.49
CA LYS A 199 7.70 -33.23 2.93
C LYS A 199 8.88 -33.97 3.56
N GLU A 200 9.57 -34.76 2.77
CA GLU A 200 10.71 -35.59 3.15
C GLU A 200 11.93 -34.76 3.55
N ASN A 201 12.01 -33.52 3.08
CA ASN A 201 13.14 -32.62 3.32
C ASN A 201 13.01 -31.81 4.62
N TYR A 202 11.93 -31.99 5.39
CA TYR A 202 11.64 -31.21 6.59
C TYR A 202 11.57 -32.10 7.83
N ALA A 203 12.10 -31.58 8.94
CA ALA A 203 12.01 -32.23 10.23
C ALA A 203 10.56 -32.33 10.70
N ARG A 204 10.33 -33.27 11.62
CA ARG A 204 9.06 -33.38 12.35
C ARG A 204 9.26 -32.84 13.75
N GLU A 205 8.26 -32.12 14.21
CA GLU A 205 8.12 -31.72 15.61
C GLU A 205 7.90 -32.95 16.51
N GLU A 206 8.11 -32.79 17.82
CA GLU A 206 7.94 -33.87 18.80
C GLU A 206 6.52 -34.48 18.79
N ASN A 207 5.52 -33.67 18.42
CA ASN A 207 4.12 -34.10 18.28
C ASN A 207 3.82 -34.82 16.95
N GLY A 208 4.82 -34.99 16.07
CA GLY A 208 4.70 -35.60 14.76
C GLY A 208 4.18 -34.68 13.64
N SER A 209 3.90 -33.40 13.91
CA SER A 209 3.58 -32.42 12.87
C SER A 209 4.83 -32.03 12.07
N TYR A 210 4.63 -31.54 10.86
CA TYR A 210 5.73 -30.93 10.09
C TYR A 210 6.14 -29.61 10.76
N ASP A 211 7.44 -29.33 10.68
CA ASP A 211 8.04 -28.03 11.03
C ASP A 211 7.25 -26.89 10.38
N GLN A 212 7.07 -25.79 11.11
CA GLN A 212 6.44 -24.55 10.64
C GLN A 212 7.07 -24.09 9.31
N LEU A 213 8.38 -24.27 9.13
CA LEU A 213 9.07 -23.93 7.90
C LEU A 213 8.46 -24.63 6.67
N PHE A 214 8.03 -25.88 6.78
CA PHE A 214 7.36 -26.58 5.66
C PHE A 214 6.07 -25.85 5.23
N TRP A 215 5.26 -25.42 6.21
CA TRP A 215 3.98 -24.76 5.94
C TRP A 215 4.17 -23.37 5.34
N ASP A 216 5.15 -22.61 5.84
CA ASP A 216 5.49 -21.30 5.28
C ASP A 216 5.95 -21.43 3.83
N ARG A 217 6.80 -22.43 3.56
CA ARG A 217 7.30 -22.72 2.20
C ARG A 217 6.16 -23.19 1.28
N LEU A 218 5.23 -23.97 1.80
CA LEU A 218 4.06 -24.41 1.03
C LEU A 218 3.16 -23.21 0.70
N MET A 219 2.99 -22.28 1.63
CA MET A 219 2.24 -21.05 1.42
C MET A 219 2.90 -20.17 0.35
N GLU A 220 4.22 -19.96 0.40
CA GLU A 220 4.98 -19.22 -0.63
C GLU A 220 4.77 -19.82 -2.04
N PHE A 221 4.83 -21.15 -2.14
CA PHE A 221 4.59 -21.86 -3.39
C PHE A 221 3.16 -21.67 -3.88
N GLU A 222 2.17 -21.88 -3.02
CA GLU A 222 0.77 -21.70 -3.38
C GLU A 222 0.47 -20.26 -3.81
N GLN A 223 0.95 -19.26 -3.07
CA GLN A 223 0.82 -17.84 -3.43
C GLN A 223 1.45 -17.56 -4.79
N THR A 224 2.63 -18.12 -5.08
CA THR A 224 3.29 -17.98 -6.39
C THR A 224 2.41 -18.50 -7.52
N VAL A 225 1.82 -19.68 -7.37
CA VAL A 225 0.89 -20.23 -8.36
C VAL A 225 -0.39 -19.37 -8.46
N LEU A 226 -0.91 -18.90 -7.34
CA LEU A 226 -2.13 -18.08 -7.29
C LEU A 226 -1.94 -16.68 -7.90
N ARG A 227 -0.75 -16.08 -7.84
CA ARG A 227 -0.43 -14.84 -8.58
C ARG A 227 -0.62 -15.03 -10.08
N GLY A 228 -0.19 -16.16 -10.63
CA GLY A 228 -0.44 -16.50 -12.02
C GLY A 228 -1.93 -16.53 -12.35
N VAL A 229 -2.73 -17.21 -11.53
CA VAL A 229 -4.20 -17.26 -11.69
C VAL A 229 -4.83 -15.86 -11.63
N PHE A 230 -4.37 -15.00 -10.71
CA PHE A 230 -4.85 -13.64 -10.59
C PHE A 230 -4.54 -12.82 -11.86
N LEU A 231 -3.30 -12.86 -12.32
CA LEU A 231 -2.86 -12.12 -13.52
C LEU A 231 -3.57 -12.60 -14.78
N ASP A 232 -3.71 -13.92 -14.96
CA ASP A 232 -4.45 -14.49 -16.10
C ASP A 232 -5.91 -14.01 -16.10
N GLU A 233 -6.57 -14.02 -14.94
CA GLU A 233 -7.94 -13.54 -14.82
C GLU A 233 -8.03 -12.03 -15.09
N MET A 234 -7.12 -11.22 -14.52
CA MET A 234 -7.05 -9.78 -14.75
C MET A 234 -6.79 -9.44 -16.21
N GLN A 235 -5.94 -10.21 -16.91
CA GLN A 235 -5.68 -10.02 -18.33
C GLN A 235 -6.94 -10.23 -19.16
N ASN A 236 -7.82 -11.16 -18.77
CA ASN A 236 -9.07 -11.40 -19.46
C ASN A 236 -10.12 -10.31 -19.22
N ILE A 237 -10.16 -9.71 -18.03
CA ILE A 237 -11.26 -8.82 -17.63
C ILE A 237 -10.88 -7.34 -17.60
N GLU A 238 -9.62 -6.98 -17.41
CA GLU A 238 -9.16 -5.60 -17.22
C GLU A 238 -7.70 -5.42 -17.68
N LEU A 239 -7.48 -5.48 -18.99
CA LEU A 239 -6.15 -5.36 -19.61
C LEU A 239 -5.37 -4.12 -19.15
N TYR A 240 -6.03 -2.97 -19.03
CA TYR A 240 -5.36 -1.73 -18.64
C TYR A 240 -4.77 -1.80 -17.22
N TRP A 241 -5.40 -2.57 -16.32
CA TRP A 241 -4.82 -2.81 -14.99
C TRP A 241 -3.50 -3.59 -15.10
N VAL A 242 -3.44 -4.61 -15.97
CA VAL A 242 -2.26 -5.45 -16.19
C VAL A 242 -1.14 -4.66 -16.86
N GLU A 243 -1.46 -3.81 -17.84
CA GLU A 243 -0.52 -2.89 -18.47
C GLU A 243 0.12 -1.96 -17.42
N MET A 244 -0.69 -1.40 -16.52
CA MET A 244 -0.21 -0.55 -15.44
C MET A 244 0.65 -1.31 -14.42
N PHE A 245 0.30 -2.56 -14.11
CA PHE A 245 1.06 -3.43 -13.20
C PHE A 245 2.47 -3.75 -13.73
N TRP A 246 2.58 -4.06 -15.04
CA TRP A 246 3.87 -4.37 -15.67
C TRP A 246 4.66 -3.14 -16.10
N ASN A 247 4.06 -1.95 -16.06
CA ASN A 247 4.75 -0.73 -16.46
C ASN A 247 5.92 -0.40 -15.51
N VAL A 248 7.13 -0.31 -16.07
CA VAL A 248 8.37 -0.02 -15.31
C VAL A 248 8.29 1.30 -14.54
N SER A 249 7.62 2.33 -15.09
CA SER A 249 7.42 3.58 -14.36
C SER A 249 6.49 3.39 -13.17
N SER A 250 5.36 2.68 -13.31
CA SER A 250 4.46 2.36 -12.19
C SER A 250 5.17 1.58 -11.08
N GLN A 251 5.99 0.61 -11.49
CA GLN A 251 6.82 -0.17 -10.59
C GLN A 251 7.77 0.74 -9.82
N ARG A 252 8.55 1.58 -10.50
CA ARG A 252 9.47 2.52 -9.85
C ARG A 252 8.76 3.47 -8.87
N LYS A 253 7.57 3.96 -9.21
CA LYS A 253 6.75 4.79 -8.30
C LYS A 253 6.32 4.03 -7.05
N THR A 254 5.99 2.75 -7.20
CA THR A 254 5.61 1.88 -6.07
C THR A 254 6.78 1.64 -5.12
N ASP A 255 7.99 1.38 -5.65
CA ASP A 255 9.17 1.23 -4.79
C ASP A 255 9.53 2.55 -4.09
N PHE A 256 9.37 3.67 -4.79
CA PHE A 256 9.61 4.99 -4.21
C PHE A 256 8.59 5.33 -3.11
N GLU A 257 7.33 4.99 -3.29
CA GLU A 257 6.30 5.12 -2.24
C GLU A 257 6.59 4.23 -1.04
N LEU A 258 7.02 2.98 -1.26
CA LEU A 258 7.46 2.09 -0.19
C LEU A 258 8.67 2.67 0.56
N ALA A 259 9.63 3.28 -0.15
CA ALA A 259 10.76 3.94 0.48
C ALA A 259 10.34 5.15 1.34
N VAL A 260 9.29 5.88 0.93
CA VAL A 260 8.71 6.96 1.75
C VAL A 260 8.10 6.38 3.03
N GLN A 261 7.34 5.28 2.94
CA GLN A 261 6.71 4.65 4.10
C GLN A 261 7.72 4.09 5.11
N LEU A 262 8.87 3.59 4.63
CA LEU A 262 9.89 2.93 5.45
C LEU A 262 11.05 3.86 5.84
N CYS A 263 10.98 5.17 5.54
CA CYS A 263 12.16 6.04 5.67
C CYS A 263 12.64 6.24 7.13
N SER A 264 11.79 5.95 8.11
CA SER A 264 12.10 5.92 9.55
C SER A 264 12.06 4.51 10.15
N ASP A 265 12.01 3.45 9.34
CA ASP A 265 12.01 2.06 9.82
C ASP A 265 13.45 1.56 10.00
N GLU A 266 13.87 1.34 11.25
CA GLU A 266 15.22 0.91 11.62
C GLU A 266 15.65 -0.41 10.95
N PHE A 267 14.70 -1.33 10.75
CA PHE A 267 15.00 -2.63 10.14
C PHE A 267 15.28 -2.52 8.63
N SER A 268 14.65 -1.55 7.95
CA SER A 268 14.76 -1.35 6.51
C SER A 268 15.80 -0.31 6.12
N ILE A 269 16.25 0.53 7.06
CA ILE A 269 17.02 1.75 6.79
C ILE A 269 18.30 1.51 5.97
N LYS A 270 19.04 0.44 6.27
CA LYS A 270 20.27 0.09 5.56
C LYS A 270 19.98 -0.33 4.11
N VAL A 271 18.95 -1.15 3.91
CA VAL A 271 18.52 -1.60 2.57
C VAL A 271 18.04 -0.42 1.74
N LEU A 272 17.35 0.54 2.36
CA LEU A 272 16.88 1.77 1.73
C LEU A 272 18.02 2.67 1.28
N GLU A 273 19.04 2.87 2.12
CA GLU A 273 20.21 3.68 1.76
C GLU A 273 20.95 3.11 0.55
N GLU A 274 21.23 1.81 0.56
CA GLU A 274 21.87 1.11 -0.55
C GLU A 274 21.03 1.21 -1.84
N TRP A 275 19.71 1.05 -1.73
CA TRP A 275 18.81 1.18 -2.87
C TRP A 275 18.74 2.63 -3.41
N LEU A 276 18.72 3.64 -2.54
CA LEU A 276 18.67 5.04 -2.92
C LEU A 276 19.95 5.51 -3.63
N ASP A 277 21.11 5.05 -3.17
CA ASP A 277 22.41 5.39 -3.79
C ASP A 277 22.53 4.81 -5.20
N GLU A 278 21.83 3.70 -5.46
CA GLU A 278 21.77 3.07 -6.76
C GLU A 278 20.64 3.63 -7.63
N LEU A 279 19.59 4.25 -7.07
CA LEU A 279 18.39 4.72 -7.78
C LEU A 279 18.64 5.47 -9.10
N PRO A 280 19.70 6.29 -9.26
CA PRO A 280 20.04 6.91 -10.55
C PRO A 280 20.52 5.92 -11.63
N LYS A 281 21.03 4.77 -11.22
CA LYS A 281 21.68 3.72 -12.01
C LYS A 281 20.84 2.44 -12.11
N LEU A 282 19.85 2.25 -11.23
CA LEU A 282 19.00 1.09 -11.22
C LEU A 282 18.15 1.03 -12.49
N GLY A 283 18.26 -0.10 -13.20
CA GLY A 283 17.29 -0.52 -14.20
C GLY A 283 16.04 -1.07 -13.50
N GLU A 284 15.81 -2.38 -13.58
CA GLU A 284 14.60 -3.03 -13.05
C GLU A 284 14.69 -3.48 -11.58
N THR A 285 15.78 -3.18 -10.87
CA THR A 285 15.96 -3.70 -9.50
C THR A 285 14.97 -3.09 -8.51
N ARG A 286 14.06 -3.93 -8.02
CA ARG A 286 12.96 -3.56 -7.13
C ARG A 286 13.43 -3.43 -5.67
N LEU A 287 13.03 -2.36 -4.98
CA LEU A 287 13.25 -2.23 -3.52
C LEU A 287 12.58 -3.41 -2.79
N ARG A 288 11.34 -3.72 -3.18
CA ARG A 288 10.55 -4.79 -2.59
C ARG A 288 11.27 -6.14 -2.58
N ASN A 289 12.12 -6.43 -3.57
CA ASN A 289 12.86 -7.70 -3.63
C ASN A 289 14.05 -7.77 -2.65
N ARG A 290 14.46 -6.64 -2.06
CA ARG A 290 15.55 -6.57 -1.08
C ARG A 290 15.07 -6.65 0.37
N LEU A 291 13.77 -6.43 0.60
CA LEU A 291 13.15 -6.42 1.91
C LEU A 291 12.60 -7.80 2.34
N VAL A 292 12.66 -8.82 1.47
CA VAL A 292 12.03 -10.15 1.63
C VAL A 292 13.03 -11.29 1.43
#